data_AF-A0A2R6WYN1-F1
#
_entry.id   AF-A0A2R6WYN1-F1
#
_cell.length_a   1.000
_cell.length_b   1.000
_cell.length_c   1.000
_cell.angle_alpha   90.00
_cell.angle_beta   90.00
_cell.angle_gamma   90.00
#
_symmetry.space_group_name_H-M   'P 1'
#
loop_
_entity.id
_entity.type
_entity.pdbx_description
1 polymer ?
#
loop_
_entity_poly.entity_id
_entity_poly.type
_entity_poly.pdbx_seq_one_letter_code
_entity_poly.pdbx_strand_id
1 'polypeptide(L)'
;MARLNVHLVLLVALAAVFTPSVIAGRHSGLIRQPVHKHLDSRHFIPRTWGVGLRLLCIPDVSQILEDHEGRHKCAYDHTSGYRAVGVAYNLDDDVDQRKSELSTLLADYEKVYKGEDCLNNLQITALLALDAQRALDRAAENVKPLDDFCCSVQAVFADVQHSVGSADKFPNDDLETFIEKAALKEYKSAAHALERTQWCSAEENKRRCDDNLEVLSQGCD
;
A
#
# COMPACT_ATOMS: atom_id res chain seq x y z
N MET A 1 -4.75 3.09 -29.87
CA MET A 1 -4.59 2.78 -28.43
C MET A 1 -3.84 3.93 -27.78
N ALA A 2 -4.55 4.80 -27.06
CA ALA A 2 -3.94 5.95 -26.41
C ALA A 2 -3.21 5.50 -25.15
N ARG A 3 -1.88 5.62 -25.12
CA ARG A 3 -1.11 5.57 -23.87
C ARG A 3 -1.47 6.84 -23.09
N LEU A 4 -2.49 6.75 -22.23
CA LEU A 4 -2.80 7.82 -21.30
C LEU A 4 -1.61 7.97 -20.36
N ASN A 5 -1.10 9.19 -20.26
CA ASN A 5 0.13 9.52 -19.55
C ASN A 5 -0.09 9.32 -18.04
N VAL A 6 0.34 8.17 -17.50
CA VAL A 6 0.19 7.76 -16.10
C VAL A 6 0.66 8.86 -15.13
N HIS A 7 1.65 9.66 -15.54
CA HIS A 7 2.12 10.82 -14.77
C HIS A 7 1.06 11.89 -14.49
N LEU A 8 0.09 12.10 -15.39
CA LEU A 8 -0.95 13.12 -15.20
C LEU A 8 -2.00 12.67 -14.17
N VAL A 9 -2.34 11.37 -14.15
CA VAL A 9 -3.24 10.79 -13.15
C VAL A 9 -2.57 10.78 -11.78
N LEU A 10 -1.27 10.48 -11.73
CA LEU A 10 -0.47 10.55 -10.51
C LEU A 10 -0.41 11.97 -9.92
N LEU A 11 -0.28 13.00 -10.78
CA LEU A 11 -0.26 14.40 -10.37
C LEU A 11 -1.59 14.87 -9.76
N VAL A 12 -2.74 14.40 -10.27
CA VAL A 12 -4.06 14.74 -9.71
C VAL A 12 -4.29 14.02 -8.38
N ALA A 13 -3.89 12.75 -8.26
CA ALA A 13 -3.99 12.01 -7.00
C ALA A 13 -3.07 12.57 -5.90
N LEU A 14 -1.82 12.92 -6.24
CA LEU A 14 -0.85 13.49 -5.29
C LEU A 14 -1.24 14.89 -4.77
N ALA A 15 -1.97 15.68 -5.56
CA ALA A 15 -2.42 17.00 -5.13
C ALA A 15 -3.50 16.97 -4.04
N ALA A 16 -4.25 15.85 -3.91
CA ALA A 16 -5.36 15.73 -2.96
C ALA A 16 -4.93 15.29 -1.54
N VAL A 17 -3.74 14.72 -1.37
CA VAL A 17 -3.29 14.14 -0.08
C VAL A 17 -2.51 15.14 0.80
N PHE A 18 -2.08 16.28 0.26
CA PHE A 18 -1.32 17.30 1.00
C PHE A 18 -2.18 18.49 1.45
N THR A 19 -3.14 18.26 2.36
CA THR A 19 -3.63 19.34 3.24
C THR A 19 -3.20 19.06 4.67
N PRO A 20 -2.22 19.79 5.25
CA PRO A 20 -1.90 19.65 6.66
C PRO A 20 -3.04 20.19 7.51
N SER A 21 -3.69 19.32 8.27
CA SER A 21 -4.58 19.70 9.37
C SER A 21 -3.76 20.41 10.45
N VAL A 22 -3.88 21.74 10.50
CA VAL A 22 -3.27 22.59 11.53
C VAL A 22 -4.08 22.43 12.83
N ILE A 23 -3.58 21.63 13.77
CA ILE A 23 -4.08 21.63 15.15
C ILE A 23 -3.29 22.68 15.94
N ALA A 24 -3.95 23.79 16.26
CA ALA A 24 -3.40 24.85 17.11
C ALA A 24 -3.52 24.47 18.60
N GLY A 25 -2.39 24.10 19.22
CA GLY A 25 -2.28 23.84 20.66
C GLY A 25 -1.35 24.85 21.35
N ARG A 26 -1.91 25.68 22.22
CA ARG A 26 -1.29 26.79 22.95
C ARG A 26 -0.56 26.26 24.21
N HIS A 27 0.75 26.52 24.36
CA HIS A 27 1.48 26.26 25.62
C HIS A 27 2.17 27.52 26.13
N SER A 28 1.91 27.84 27.41
CA SER A 28 2.64 28.82 28.21
C SER A 28 3.48 28.11 29.27
N GLY A 29 4.75 28.50 29.41
CA GLY A 29 5.39 28.67 30.73
C GLY A 29 6.53 27.73 31.15
N LEU A 30 7.71 28.35 31.32
CA LEU A 30 8.73 28.15 32.39
C LEU A 30 9.86 27.09 32.27
N ILE A 31 10.94 27.53 31.62
CA ILE A 31 12.36 27.59 32.04
C ILE A 31 12.86 26.63 33.15
N ARG A 32 13.84 25.77 32.81
CA ARG A 32 15.04 25.46 33.64
C ARG A 32 16.23 24.99 32.77
N GLN A 33 17.44 25.30 33.27
CA GLN A 33 18.76 25.35 32.63
C GLN A 33 19.51 23.99 32.48
N PRO A 34 20.71 23.94 31.84
CA PRO A 34 21.15 22.83 30.98
C PRO A 34 22.02 21.77 31.68
N VAL A 35 22.01 20.56 31.14
CA VAL A 35 23.01 19.52 31.44
C VAL A 35 23.74 19.18 30.14
N HIS A 36 25.05 19.44 30.13
CA HIS A 36 25.98 19.03 29.09
C HIS A 36 25.87 17.51 28.84
N LYS A 37 25.47 17.12 27.63
CA LYS A 37 25.69 15.77 27.12
C LYS A 37 26.51 15.85 25.85
N HIS A 38 27.60 15.09 25.87
CA HIS A 38 28.48 14.78 24.75
C HIS A 38 27.66 14.38 23.52
N LEU A 39 27.74 15.16 22.45
CA LEU A 39 27.19 14.80 21.15
C LEU A 39 28.16 13.79 20.51
N ASP A 40 27.77 12.53 20.53
CA ASP A 40 28.28 11.47 19.65
C ASP A 40 27.67 11.73 18.26
N SER A 41 28.48 12.27 17.34
CA SER A 41 28.10 12.62 15.97
C SER A 41 27.93 11.36 15.10
N ARG A 42 26.91 10.56 15.40
CA ARG A 42 26.38 9.61 14.41
C ARG A 42 25.48 10.40 13.47
N HIS A 43 25.82 10.33 12.19
CA HIS A 43 25.09 10.97 11.11
C HIS A 43 23.61 10.56 11.14
N PHE A 44 22.76 11.45 11.66
CA PHE A 44 21.33 11.35 11.51
C PHE A 44 20.99 11.84 10.09
N ILE A 45 20.98 10.92 9.12
CA ILE A 45 20.42 11.20 7.80
C ILE A 45 18.89 11.27 8.00
N PRO A 46 18.24 12.42 7.75
CA PRO A 46 16.80 12.54 7.90
C PRO A 46 16.09 11.59 6.93
N ARG A 47 15.14 10.83 7.48
CA ARG A 47 14.32 9.76 6.86
C ARG A 47 13.40 10.23 5.72
N THR A 48 13.58 11.44 5.19
CA THR A 48 12.69 12.08 4.21
C THR A 48 12.94 11.66 2.76
N TRP A 49 13.96 10.83 2.49
CA TRP A 49 14.33 10.42 1.13
C TRP A 49 13.64 9.13 0.65
N GLY A 50 13.03 8.33 1.54
CA GLY A 50 12.42 7.04 1.19
C GLY A 50 11.08 7.13 0.46
N VAL A 51 10.29 8.19 0.72
CA VAL A 51 8.94 8.34 0.12
C VAL A 51 9.00 8.53 -1.41
N GLY A 52 10.06 9.18 -1.92
CA GLY A 52 10.19 9.46 -3.34
C GLY A 52 10.45 8.22 -4.21
N LEU A 53 11.12 7.20 -3.66
CA LEU A 53 11.42 5.97 -4.42
C LEU A 53 10.17 5.08 -4.59
N ARG A 54 9.34 4.95 -3.56
CA ARG A 54 8.15 4.07 -3.60
C ARG A 54 7.12 4.48 -4.63
N LEU A 55 6.98 5.78 -4.91
CA LEU A 55 6.05 6.26 -5.95
C LEU A 55 6.41 5.73 -7.35
N LEU A 56 7.68 5.40 -7.61
CA LEU A 56 8.10 4.83 -8.89
C LEU A 56 7.61 3.39 -9.09
N CYS A 57 7.29 2.69 -7.99
CA CYS A 57 6.84 1.30 -8.01
C CYS A 57 5.31 1.15 -8.03
N ILE A 58 4.55 2.26 -7.97
CA ILE A 58 3.09 2.23 -8.07
C ILE A 58 2.59 1.48 -9.32
N PRO A 59 3.20 1.58 -10.51
CA PRO A 59 2.73 0.82 -11.68
C PRO A 59 2.81 -0.69 -11.49
N ASP A 60 3.92 -1.21 -10.94
CA ASP A 60 4.09 -2.65 -10.70
C ASP A 60 3.12 -3.16 -9.63
N VAL A 61 2.95 -2.38 -8.56
CA VAL A 61 1.98 -2.70 -7.49
C VAL A 61 0.55 -2.66 -8.04
N SER A 62 0.22 -1.65 -8.84
CA SER A 62 -1.12 -1.55 -9.44
C SER A 62 -1.42 -2.74 -10.35
N GLN A 63 -0.43 -3.18 -11.13
CA GLN A 63 -0.56 -4.32 -12.03
C GLN A 63 -0.83 -5.61 -11.26
N ILE A 64 -0.02 -5.93 -10.24
CA ILE A 64 -0.18 -7.17 -9.47
C ILE A 64 -1.51 -7.19 -8.70
N LEU A 65 -1.92 -6.07 -8.11
CA LEU A 65 -3.21 -5.96 -7.43
C LEU A 65 -4.38 -6.17 -8.42
N GLU A 66 -4.31 -5.57 -9.61
CA GLU A 66 -5.36 -5.76 -10.63
C GLU A 66 -5.42 -7.19 -11.16
N ASP A 67 -4.28 -7.86 -11.33
CA ASP A 67 -4.21 -9.26 -11.74
C ASP A 67 -4.78 -10.21 -10.68
N HIS A 68 -4.66 -9.87 -9.40
CA HIS A 68 -5.16 -10.69 -8.30
C HIS A 68 -6.64 -10.44 -7.94
N GLU A 69 -7.06 -9.18 -7.89
CA GLU A 69 -8.40 -8.78 -7.46
C GLU A 69 -9.39 -8.62 -8.61
N GLY A 70 -8.90 -8.36 -9.82
CA GLY A 70 -9.73 -8.01 -10.96
C GLY A 70 -10.32 -6.60 -10.88
N ARG A 71 -10.95 -6.16 -11.99
CA ARG A 71 -11.50 -4.81 -12.14
C ARG A 71 -13.02 -4.80 -12.22
N HIS A 72 -13.67 -4.13 -11.27
CA HIS A 72 -15.12 -4.06 -11.13
C HIS A 72 -15.62 -2.61 -11.19
N LYS A 73 -16.52 -2.29 -12.13
CA LYS A 73 -17.04 -0.92 -12.26
C LYS A 73 -18.04 -0.53 -11.19
N CYS A 74 -18.91 -1.46 -10.82
CA CYS A 74 -19.97 -1.24 -9.85
C CYS A 74 -19.62 -1.89 -8.53
N ALA A 75 -20.21 -1.44 -7.43
CA ALA A 75 -19.97 -2.04 -6.14
C ALA A 75 -20.45 -3.51 -6.08
N TYR A 76 -19.72 -4.33 -5.36
CA TYR A 76 -19.95 -5.76 -5.20
C TYR A 76 -19.60 -6.20 -3.77
N ASP A 77 -20.05 -7.39 -3.38
CA ASP A 77 -19.69 -7.98 -2.09
C ASP A 77 -18.40 -8.78 -2.27
N HIS A 78 -17.35 -8.37 -1.57
CA HIS A 78 -16.06 -9.05 -1.59
C HIS A 78 -16.16 -10.39 -0.85
N THR A 79 -15.34 -11.37 -1.22
CA THR A 79 -15.33 -12.71 -0.59
C THR A 79 -15.02 -12.64 0.91
N SER A 80 -14.30 -11.60 1.35
CA SER A 80 -13.99 -11.32 2.75
C SER A 80 -15.12 -10.61 3.52
N GLY A 81 -16.29 -10.40 2.89
CA GLY A 81 -17.52 -9.94 3.55
C GLY A 81 -17.72 -8.42 3.63
N TYR A 82 -16.89 -7.62 2.96
CA TYR A 82 -17.03 -6.16 2.88
C TYR A 82 -17.53 -5.71 1.50
N ARG A 83 -18.10 -4.50 1.42
CA ARG A 83 -18.52 -3.87 0.17
C ARG A 83 -17.32 -3.29 -0.55
N ALA A 84 -17.11 -3.63 -1.81
CA ALA A 84 -15.96 -3.22 -2.60
C ALA A 84 -16.37 -2.61 -3.96
N VAL A 85 -15.45 -1.87 -4.59
CA VAL A 85 -15.55 -1.41 -5.98
C VAL A 85 -14.16 -1.36 -6.62
N GLY A 86 -14.06 -1.19 -7.93
CA GLY A 86 -12.76 -1.09 -8.59
C GLY A 86 -11.94 -2.36 -8.47
N VAL A 87 -10.71 -2.23 -7.97
CA VAL A 87 -9.78 -3.33 -7.71
C VAL A 87 -9.72 -3.53 -6.20
N ALA A 88 -10.64 -4.35 -5.68
CA ALA A 88 -10.88 -4.58 -4.24
C ALA A 88 -10.85 -3.34 -3.33
N TYR A 89 -11.22 -2.15 -3.84
CA TYR A 89 -11.26 -0.92 -3.04
C TYR A 89 -12.37 -1.06 -2.00
N ASN A 90 -11.98 -1.33 -0.74
CA ASN A 90 -12.89 -1.57 0.37
C ASN A 90 -13.64 -0.29 0.73
N LEU A 91 -14.95 -0.24 0.49
CA LEU A 91 -15.80 0.92 0.78
C LEU A 91 -16.20 1.03 2.26
N ASP A 92 -16.03 -0.05 3.03
CA ASP A 92 -16.30 -0.10 4.47
C ASP A 92 -15.08 0.33 5.32
N ASP A 93 -13.88 0.41 4.74
CA ASP A 93 -12.64 0.85 5.40
C ASP A 93 -12.58 2.37 5.50
N ASP A 94 -12.40 2.95 6.70
CA ASP A 94 -12.37 4.41 6.95
C ASP A 94 -13.36 5.19 6.05
N VAL A 95 -14.65 5.04 6.33
CA VAL A 95 -15.76 5.58 5.50
C VAL A 95 -15.59 7.07 5.19
N ASP A 96 -15.10 7.87 6.13
CA ASP A 96 -14.90 9.30 5.92
C ASP A 96 -13.78 9.57 4.89
N GLN A 97 -12.68 8.80 4.95
CA GLN A 97 -11.65 8.81 3.92
C GLN A 97 -12.21 8.38 2.56
N ARG A 98 -12.99 7.30 2.50
CA ARG A 98 -13.57 6.81 1.21
C ARG A 98 -14.49 7.84 0.58
N LYS A 99 -15.29 8.53 1.39
CA LYS A 99 -16.14 9.65 0.94
C LYS A 99 -15.30 10.76 0.33
N SER A 100 -14.21 11.14 0.98
CA SER A 100 -13.29 12.17 0.48
C SER A 100 -12.61 11.76 -0.84
N GLU A 101 -12.10 10.53 -0.92
CA GLU A 101 -11.41 10.01 -2.10
C GLU A 101 -12.36 9.91 -3.31
N LEU A 102 -13.56 9.35 -3.13
CA LEU A 102 -14.56 9.29 -4.21
C LEU A 102 -15.04 10.69 -4.62
N SER A 103 -15.27 11.59 -3.67
CA SER A 103 -15.67 12.97 -3.98
C SER A 103 -14.61 13.70 -4.80
N THR A 104 -13.32 13.47 -4.51
CA THR A 104 -12.20 14.03 -5.29
C THR A 104 -12.23 13.54 -6.74
N LEU A 105 -12.72 12.33 -6.96
CA LEU A 105 -12.88 11.71 -8.27
C LEU A 105 -14.25 11.99 -8.91
N LEU A 106 -15.01 12.93 -8.35
CA LEU A 106 -16.37 13.30 -8.79
C LEU A 106 -17.34 12.11 -8.79
N ALA A 107 -17.15 11.16 -7.86
CA ALA A 107 -18.05 10.05 -7.60
C ALA A 107 -18.77 10.25 -6.26
N ASP A 108 -20.04 9.86 -6.20
CA ASP A 108 -20.85 9.90 -4.98
C ASP A 108 -20.72 8.58 -4.22
N TYR A 109 -20.11 8.62 -3.03
CA TYR A 109 -19.90 7.44 -2.20
C TYR A 109 -21.19 6.66 -1.94
N GLU A 110 -22.28 7.33 -1.56
CA GLU A 110 -23.52 6.66 -1.16
C GLU A 110 -24.16 5.96 -2.35
N LYS A 111 -24.13 6.57 -3.53
CA LYS A 111 -24.62 5.94 -4.77
C LYS A 111 -23.76 4.77 -5.21
N VAL A 112 -22.44 4.93 -5.16
CA VAL A 112 -21.49 3.85 -5.49
C VAL A 112 -21.69 2.67 -4.54
N TYR A 113 -21.73 2.93 -3.23
CA TYR A 113 -21.92 1.93 -2.19
C TYR A 113 -23.19 1.09 -2.42
N LYS A 114 -24.31 1.75 -2.68
CA LYS A 114 -25.60 1.11 -2.97
C LYS A 114 -25.67 0.44 -4.35
N GLY A 115 -24.68 0.67 -5.21
CA GLY A 115 -24.69 0.19 -6.60
C GLY A 115 -25.64 0.97 -7.52
N GLU A 116 -26.08 2.16 -7.11
CA GLU A 116 -26.90 3.07 -7.92
C GLU A 116 -26.07 3.80 -8.99
N ASP A 117 -24.75 3.89 -8.77
CA ASP A 117 -23.79 4.44 -9.73
C ASP A 117 -22.53 3.55 -9.79
N CYS A 118 -21.82 3.61 -10.92
CA CYS A 118 -20.62 2.82 -11.17
C CYS A 118 -19.46 3.71 -11.58
N LEU A 119 -18.26 3.33 -11.16
CA LEU A 119 -17.03 4.03 -11.52
C LEU A 119 -16.66 3.79 -12.98
N ASN A 120 -16.11 4.82 -13.61
CA ASN A 120 -15.46 4.69 -14.90
C ASN A 120 -13.99 4.26 -14.75
N ASN A 121 -13.35 3.89 -15.87
CA ASN A 121 -11.98 3.37 -15.84
C ASN A 121 -10.96 4.35 -15.24
N LEU A 122 -11.13 5.66 -15.46
CA LEU A 122 -10.22 6.68 -14.92
C LEU A 122 -10.34 6.75 -13.40
N GLN A 123 -11.56 6.73 -12.86
CA GLN A 123 -11.81 6.73 -11.42
C GLN A 123 -11.22 5.49 -10.77
N ILE A 124 -11.45 4.30 -11.35
CA ILE A 124 -10.88 3.05 -10.82
C ILE A 124 -9.36 3.07 -10.85
N THR A 125 -8.74 3.54 -11.94
CA THR A 125 -7.28 3.65 -12.03
C THR A 125 -6.72 4.64 -11.01
N ALA A 126 -7.41 5.74 -10.72
CA ALA A 126 -7.00 6.67 -9.69
C ALA A 126 -7.09 6.07 -8.28
N LEU A 127 -8.18 5.35 -7.96
CA LEU A 127 -8.31 4.63 -6.69
C LEU A 127 -7.25 3.54 -6.54
N LEU A 128 -7.00 2.77 -7.60
CA LEU A 128 -5.95 1.74 -7.60
C LEU A 128 -4.57 2.33 -7.32
N ALA A 129 -4.23 3.49 -7.90
CA ALA A 129 -2.97 4.15 -7.60
C ALA A 129 -2.85 4.60 -6.13
N LEU A 130 -3.95 5.09 -5.54
CA LEU A 130 -4.01 5.44 -4.11
C LEU A 130 -3.84 4.20 -3.23
N ASP A 131 -4.51 3.10 -3.53
CA ASP A 131 -4.41 1.84 -2.79
C ASP A 131 -3.03 1.20 -2.91
N ALA A 132 -2.44 1.22 -4.11
CA ALA A 132 -1.07 0.76 -4.36
C ALA A 132 -0.06 1.56 -3.52
N GLN A 133 -0.19 2.88 -3.48
CA GLN A 133 0.63 3.73 -2.62
C GLN A 133 0.42 3.39 -1.14
N ARG A 134 -0.83 3.27 -0.69
CA ARG A 134 -1.16 2.95 0.70
C ARG A 134 -0.61 1.58 1.12
N ALA A 135 -0.64 0.59 0.23
CA ALA A 135 -0.08 -0.73 0.46
C ALA A 135 1.45 -0.69 0.59
N LEU A 136 2.15 0.05 -0.27
CA LEU A 136 3.59 0.30 -0.14
C LEU A 136 3.94 1.03 1.16
N ASP A 137 3.14 2.03 1.55
CA ASP A 137 3.32 2.77 2.79
C ASP A 137 3.21 1.87 4.02
N ARG A 138 2.16 1.06 4.11
CA ARG A 138 1.96 0.10 5.20
C ARG A 138 3.01 -1.01 5.22
N ALA A 139 3.42 -1.52 4.05
CA ALA A 139 4.50 -2.50 3.98
C ALA A 139 5.82 -1.93 4.50
N ALA A 140 6.13 -0.66 4.19
CA ALA A 140 7.38 0.00 4.59
C ALA A 140 7.47 0.26 6.10
N GLU A 141 6.33 0.35 6.81
CA GLU A 141 6.31 0.47 8.28
C GLU A 141 6.96 -0.74 8.94
N ASN A 142 6.91 -1.89 8.28
CA ASN A 142 7.31 -3.17 8.83
C ASN A 142 8.55 -3.78 8.16
N VAL A 143 8.72 -3.55 6.86
CA VAL A 143 9.85 -4.03 6.08
C VAL A 143 10.84 -2.88 5.94
N LYS A 144 11.74 -2.73 6.94
CA LYS A 144 12.68 -1.60 7.00
C LYS A 144 13.50 -1.36 5.72
N PRO A 145 13.98 -2.39 4.98
CA PRO A 145 14.70 -2.18 3.72
C PRO A 145 13.81 -2.19 2.47
N LEU A 146 12.49 -1.98 2.59
CA LEU A 146 11.58 -2.05 1.43
C LEU A 146 12.02 -1.13 0.29
N ASP A 147 12.45 0.08 0.62
CA ASP A 147 12.92 1.09 -0.35
C ASP A 147 14.20 0.67 -1.09
N ASP A 148 14.94 -0.33 -0.59
CA ASP A 148 16.16 -0.87 -1.21
C ASP A 148 15.87 -2.00 -2.20
N PHE A 149 14.62 -2.45 -2.30
CA PHE A 149 14.20 -3.49 -3.22
C PHE A 149 13.77 -2.90 -4.57
N CYS A 150 13.92 -3.68 -5.63
CA CYS A 150 13.33 -3.42 -6.93
C CYS A 150 11.79 -3.43 -6.85
N CYS A 151 11.13 -2.75 -7.79
CA CYS A 151 9.69 -2.57 -7.75
C CYS A 151 8.88 -3.86 -7.82
N SER A 152 9.36 -4.89 -8.52
CA SER A 152 8.74 -6.22 -8.56
C SER A 152 8.67 -6.86 -7.17
N VAL A 153 9.76 -6.80 -6.40
CA VAL A 153 9.79 -7.31 -5.02
C VAL A 153 8.97 -6.42 -4.08
N GLN A 154 9.00 -5.09 -4.24
CA GLN A 154 8.12 -4.20 -3.46
C GLN A 154 6.63 -4.49 -3.72
N ALA A 155 6.27 -4.82 -4.97
CA ALA A 155 4.91 -5.18 -5.36
C ALA A 155 4.42 -6.43 -4.63
N VAL A 156 5.26 -7.45 -4.44
CA VAL A 156 4.91 -8.63 -3.64
C VAL A 156 4.57 -8.25 -2.19
N PHE A 157 5.39 -7.41 -1.55
CA PHE A 157 5.11 -6.96 -0.18
C PHE A 157 3.82 -6.15 -0.08
N ALA A 158 3.59 -5.24 -1.03
CA ALA A 158 2.37 -4.46 -1.10
C ALA A 158 1.14 -5.36 -1.36
N ASP A 159 1.26 -6.38 -2.20
CA ASP A 159 0.19 -7.33 -2.51
C ASP A 159 -0.19 -8.19 -1.29
N VAL A 160 0.80 -8.74 -0.58
CA VAL A 160 0.56 -9.45 0.68
C VAL A 160 -0.09 -8.50 1.70
N GLN A 161 0.45 -7.30 1.88
CA GLN A 161 -0.12 -6.26 2.76
C GLN A 161 -1.57 -5.89 2.40
N HIS A 162 -1.89 -5.79 1.11
CA HIS A 162 -3.23 -5.44 0.64
C HIS A 162 -4.22 -6.58 0.92
N SER A 163 -3.84 -7.82 0.61
CA SER A 163 -4.71 -9.00 0.80
C SER A 163 -5.06 -9.27 2.26
N VAL A 164 -4.15 -9.00 3.20
CA VAL A 164 -4.44 -9.18 4.64
C VAL A 164 -5.30 -8.05 5.22
N GLY A 165 -5.40 -6.91 4.54
CA GLY A 165 -6.24 -5.77 4.90
C GLY A 165 -5.54 -4.71 5.76
N SER A 166 -6.12 -4.39 6.92
CA SER A 166 -5.67 -3.27 7.77
C SER A 166 -4.21 -3.41 8.21
N ALA A 167 -3.55 -2.27 8.47
CA ALA A 167 -2.12 -2.20 8.82
C ALA A 167 -1.75 -3.09 10.01
N ASP A 168 -2.65 -3.27 10.98
CA ASP A 168 -2.40 -4.06 12.20
C ASP A 168 -2.25 -5.58 11.96
N LYS A 169 -2.46 -6.04 10.72
CA LYS A 169 -2.42 -7.47 10.36
C LYS A 169 -1.17 -7.88 9.59
N PHE A 170 -0.31 -6.92 9.22
CA PHE A 170 0.95 -7.18 8.55
C PHE A 170 2.07 -6.45 9.29
N PRO A 171 3.15 -7.15 9.71
CA PRO A 171 3.33 -8.59 9.68
C PRO A 171 2.53 -9.25 10.81
N ASN A 172 2.27 -10.54 10.66
CA ASN A 172 2.01 -11.43 11.78
C ASN A 172 3.24 -12.32 11.98
N ASP A 173 3.28 -13.09 13.08
CA ASP A 173 4.38 -14.00 13.42
C ASP A 173 4.74 -14.98 12.27
N ASP A 174 3.76 -15.29 11.43
CA ASP A 174 3.88 -16.21 10.30
C ASP A 174 4.70 -15.60 9.13
N LEU A 175 4.75 -14.27 9.01
CA LEU A 175 5.45 -13.55 7.93
C LEU A 175 6.87 -13.08 8.31
N GLU A 176 7.28 -13.21 9.58
CA GLU A 176 8.57 -12.71 10.05
C GLU A 176 9.76 -13.32 9.30
N THR A 177 9.79 -14.65 9.16
CA THR A 177 10.91 -15.33 8.47
C THR A 177 10.97 -14.92 6.99
N PHE A 178 9.82 -14.70 6.34
CA PHE A 178 9.78 -14.20 4.97
C PHE A 178 10.43 -12.81 4.86
N ILE A 179 10.02 -11.88 5.74
CA ILE A 179 10.55 -10.52 5.78
C ILE A 179 12.06 -10.51 6.07
N GLU A 180 12.50 -11.30 7.04
CA GLU A 180 13.92 -11.43 7.40
C GLU A 180 14.77 -11.92 6.22
N LYS A 181 14.30 -12.96 5.51
CA LYS A 181 15.01 -13.52 4.36
C LYS A 181 15.07 -12.54 3.19
N ALA A 182 13.99 -11.83 2.90
CA ALA A 182 13.98 -10.80 1.87
C ALA A 182 14.89 -9.62 2.23
N ALA A 183 14.93 -9.20 3.51
CA ALA A 183 15.84 -8.16 3.99
C ALA A 183 17.32 -8.52 3.79
N LEU A 184 17.66 -9.80 3.83
CA LEU A 184 18.99 -10.33 3.51
C LEU A 184 19.22 -10.52 1.99
N LYS A 185 18.24 -10.15 1.15
CA LYS A 185 18.21 -10.41 -0.30
C LYS A 185 18.32 -11.89 -0.67
N GLU A 186 17.96 -12.78 0.25
CA GLU A 186 17.89 -14.22 0.03
C GLU A 186 16.53 -14.57 -0.60
N TYR A 187 16.22 -14.02 -1.79
CA TYR A 187 14.84 -14.03 -2.30
C TYR A 187 14.25 -15.43 -2.52
N LYS A 188 15.06 -16.42 -2.92
CA LYS A 188 14.61 -17.83 -3.00
C LYS A 188 14.26 -18.41 -1.64
N SER A 189 15.03 -18.09 -0.61
CA SER A 189 14.72 -18.47 0.78
C SER A 189 13.48 -17.73 1.30
N ALA A 190 13.31 -16.47 0.90
CA ALA A 190 12.13 -15.67 1.22
C ALA A 190 10.87 -16.26 0.58
N ALA A 191 10.93 -16.67 -0.70
CA ALA A 191 9.86 -17.38 -1.38
C ALA A 191 9.48 -18.66 -0.62
N HIS A 192 10.45 -19.54 -0.32
CA HIS A 192 10.17 -20.75 0.47
C HIS A 192 9.63 -20.44 1.89
N ALA A 193 10.02 -19.32 2.50
CA ALA A 193 9.45 -18.90 3.78
C ALA A 193 7.98 -18.46 3.61
N LEU A 194 7.66 -17.66 2.59
CA LEU A 194 6.30 -17.22 2.27
C LEU A 194 5.40 -18.41 1.91
N GLU A 195 5.89 -19.39 1.16
CA GLU A 195 5.14 -20.59 0.76
C GLU A 195 4.56 -21.37 1.96
N ARG A 196 5.27 -21.36 3.10
CA ARG A 196 4.87 -22.10 4.30
C ARG A 196 3.91 -21.36 5.22
N THR A 197 3.55 -20.13 4.85
CA THR A 197 2.65 -19.30 5.66
C THR A 197 1.22 -19.85 5.62
N GLN A 198 0.48 -19.63 6.70
CA GLN A 198 -0.97 -19.77 6.72
C GLN A 198 -1.63 -18.89 5.65
N TRP A 199 -1.08 -17.70 5.41
CA TRP A 199 -1.55 -16.83 4.33
C TRP A 199 -1.50 -17.54 2.97
N CYS A 200 -0.37 -18.16 2.63
CA CYS A 200 -0.20 -18.91 1.37
C CYS A 200 -1.01 -20.21 1.34
N SER A 201 -1.24 -20.82 2.51
CA SER A 201 -2.02 -22.05 2.66
C SER A 201 -3.53 -21.82 2.57
N ALA A 202 -4.00 -20.58 2.70
CA ALA A 202 -5.40 -20.24 2.56
C ALA A 202 -5.84 -20.35 1.09
N GLU A 203 -6.95 -21.03 0.84
CA GLU A 203 -7.42 -21.35 -0.52
C GLU A 203 -7.65 -20.07 -1.34
N GLU A 204 -8.19 -19.02 -0.72
CA GLU A 204 -8.43 -17.72 -1.34
C GLU A 204 -7.15 -17.00 -1.81
N ASN A 205 -6.00 -17.33 -1.24
CA ASN A 205 -4.71 -16.73 -1.57
C ASN A 205 -3.84 -17.64 -2.43
N LYS A 206 -4.25 -18.88 -2.73
CA LYS A 206 -3.33 -19.88 -3.30
C LYS A 206 -2.72 -19.43 -4.62
N ARG A 207 -3.55 -18.94 -5.55
CA ARG A 207 -3.09 -18.38 -6.83
C ARG A 207 -2.15 -17.18 -6.62
N ARG A 208 -2.58 -16.23 -5.79
CA ARG A 208 -1.80 -15.02 -5.45
C ARG A 208 -0.44 -15.38 -4.86
N CYS A 209 -0.40 -16.38 -3.99
CA CYS A 209 0.84 -16.87 -3.41
C CYS A 209 1.75 -17.42 -4.50
N ASP A 210 1.26 -18.33 -5.35
CA ASP A 210 2.07 -18.94 -6.42
C ASP A 210 2.67 -17.88 -7.36
N ASP A 211 1.89 -16.87 -7.76
CA ASP A 211 2.33 -15.72 -8.57
C ASP A 211 3.42 -14.89 -7.84
N ASN A 212 3.21 -14.58 -6.55
CA ASN A 212 4.19 -13.85 -5.73
C ASN A 212 5.50 -14.63 -5.51
N LEU A 213 5.42 -15.97 -5.37
CA LEU A 213 6.59 -16.84 -5.22
C LEU A 213 7.45 -16.84 -6.47
N GLU A 214 6.84 -16.77 -7.65
CA GLU A 214 7.56 -16.65 -8.92
C GLU A 214 8.34 -15.34 -8.98
N VAL A 215 7.69 -14.21 -8.67
CA VAL A 215 8.34 -12.89 -8.63
C VAL A 215 9.50 -12.87 -7.63
N LEU A 216 9.30 -13.38 -6.42
CA LEU A 216 10.37 -13.47 -5.42
C LEU A 216 11.51 -14.38 -5.87
N SER A 217 11.23 -15.49 -6.55
CA SER A 217 12.26 -16.41 -7.01
C SER A 217 13.19 -15.81 -8.06
N GLN A 218 12.71 -14.82 -8.82
CA GLN A 218 13.51 -13.99 -9.73
C GLN A 218 14.29 -12.92 -8.95
N GLY A 219 13.68 -12.30 -7.94
CA GLY A 219 14.33 -11.30 -7.10
C GLY A 219 14.52 -9.96 -7.81
N CYS A 220 15.62 -9.27 -7.52
CA CYS A 220 15.96 -8.00 -8.14
C CYS A 220 17.08 -8.18 -9.15
N ASP A 221 16.70 -8.66 -10.32
CA ASP A 221 17.58 -8.79 -11.50
C ASP A 221 17.58 -7.52 -12.36
#